data_AF-A0A4Y2H4Y0-F1
#
_entry.id   AF-A0A4Y2H4Y0-F1
#
_cell.length_a   1.000
_cell.length_b   1.000
_cell.length_c   1.000
_cell.angle_alpha   90.00
_cell.angle_beta   90.00
_cell.angle_gamma   90.00
#
_symmetry.space_group_name_H-M   'P 1'
#
loop_
_entity.id
_entity.type
_entity.pdbx_description
1 polymer ?
#
loop_
_entity_poly.entity_id
_entity_poly.type
_entity_poly.pdbx_seq_one_letter_code
_entity_poly.pdbx_strand_id
1 'polypeptide(L)'
;MWNHLAHRFSKAIPIPGTQKLHAFIPSCCEDKISKAFSFATSTSYQVISKGEMLNFRDMNGYVISVYNEKWWLSYVLGENEVKVTFLHPSGPSPSFSYPLTPDVLWIPNSDIIYKTNPITPTGRVNVLPVEEKKKISEIMNLF
;
A
#
# COMPACT_ATOMS: atom_id res chain seq x y z
N MET A 1 26.76 24.34 10.55
CA MET A 1 26.03 24.53 9.28
C MET A 1 24.80 23.64 9.34
N TRP A 2 23.65 24.19 9.76
CA TRP A 2 22.42 23.42 10.00
C TRP A 2 21.79 22.98 8.66
N ASN A 3 21.27 21.75 8.62
CA ASN A 3 20.88 20.96 7.45
C ASN A 3 19.96 21.66 6.42
N HIS A 4 20.56 22.39 5.46
CA HIS A 4 19.86 23.07 4.35
C HIS A 4 19.01 22.10 3.51
N LEU A 5 19.41 20.83 3.40
CA LEU A 5 18.69 19.81 2.65
C LEU A 5 17.43 19.32 3.38
N ALA A 6 17.50 19.14 4.70
CA ALA A 6 16.35 18.77 5.51
C ALA A 6 15.26 19.85 5.43
N HIS A 7 15.66 21.12 5.50
CA HIS A 7 14.77 22.26 5.37
C HIS A 7 14.16 22.39 3.96
N ARG A 8 14.90 22.03 2.90
CA ARG A 8 14.34 21.96 1.55
C ARG A 8 13.32 20.82 1.42
N PHE A 9 13.63 19.65 1.99
CA PHE A 9 12.72 18.50 1.97
C PHE A 9 11.41 18.81 2.70
N SER A 10 11.46 19.44 3.89
CA SER A 10 10.25 19.81 4.65
C SER A 10 9.38 20.85 3.96
N LYS A 11 9.93 21.62 3.02
CA LYS A 11 9.20 22.65 2.25
C LYS A 11 8.77 22.17 0.86
N ALA A 12 9.20 20.98 0.44
CA ALA A 12 8.79 20.42 -0.84
C ALA A 12 7.31 20.06 -0.78
N ILE A 13 6.56 20.42 -1.83
CA ILE A 13 5.18 19.99 -2.00
C ILE A 13 5.24 18.61 -2.67
N PRO A 14 4.88 17.52 -1.98
CA PRO A 14 4.93 16.20 -2.58
C PRO A 14 3.81 16.07 -3.61
N ILE A 15 4.12 15.41 -4.73
CA ILE A 15 3.09 15.05 -5.71
C ILE A 15 2.12 14.10 -5.00
N PRO A 16 0.79 14.35 -5.05
CA PRO A 16 -0.19 13.45 -4.47
C PRO A 16 0.06 12.01 -4.94
N GLY A 17 0.29 11.12 -3.97
CA GLY A 17 0.56 9.70 -4.22
C GLY A 17 2.01 9.26 -4.36
N THR A 18 2.98 10.18 -4.40
CA THR A 18 4.41 9.82 -4.32
C THR A 18 5.00 10.04 -2.93
N GLN A 19 4.20 10.55 -1.99
CA GLN A 19 4.60 10.97 -0.65
C GLN A 19 5.38 9.90 0.11
N LYS A 20 4.95 8.63 0.02
CA LYS A 20 5.61 7.50 0.68
C LYS A 20 6.93 7.07 0.02
N LEU A 21 7.21 7.53 -1.21
CA LEU A 21 8.40 7.16 -1.98
C LEU A 21 9.56 8.15 -1.79
N HIS A 22 9.30 9.30 -1.15
CA HIS A 22 10.31 10.33 -0.89
C HIS A 22 10.66 10.37 0.60
N ALA A 23 11.94 10.21 0.93
CA ALA A 23 12.44 10.33 2.30
C ALA A 23 13.77 11.09 2.32
N PHE A 24 13.97 11.93 3.33
CA PHE A 24 15.26 12.54 3.63
C PHE A 24 15.97 11.71 4.71
N ILE A 25 17.12 11.12 4.36
CA ILE A 25 17.95 10.34 5.27
C ILE A 25 19.34 10.99 5.31
N PRO A 26 19.72 11.68 6.39
CA PRO A 26 21.05 12.25 6.51
C PRO A 26 22.09 11.11 6.65
N SER A 27 23.05 11.04 5.74
CA SER A 27 24.17 10.08 5.80
C SER A 27 25.19 10.56 6.83
N CYS A 28 25.21 9.96 8.02
CA CYS A 28 26.10 10.40 9.11
C CYS A 28 27.50 9.73 9.11
N CYS A 29 27.83 8.86 8.16
CA CYS A 29 29.18 8.30 7.98
C CYS A 29 29.38 7.96 6.49
N GLU A 30 30.64 7.82 6.07
CA GLU A 30 31.14 7.65 4.69
C GLU A 30 30.61 6.44 3.89
N ASP A 31 29.52 5.84 4.33
CA ASP A 31 28.83 4.80 3.58
C ASP A 31 27.96 5.45 2.51
N LYS A 32 28.35 5.27 1.25
CA LYS A 32 27.45 5.51 0.11
C LYS A 32 26.24 4.59 0.26
N ILE A 33 25.14 5.11 0.79
CA ILE A 33 23.85 4.43 0.78
C ILE A 33 23.27 4.56 -0.63
N SER A 34 23.67 3.67 -1.54
CA SER A 34 22.84 3.34 -2.68
C SER A 34 21.64 2.55 -2.15
N LYS A 35 20.46 3.16 -2.10
CA LYS A 35 19.21 2.41 -1.92
C LYS A 35 18.96 1.59 -3.19
N ALA A 36 19.58 0.41 -3.24
CA ALA A 36 19.07 -0.67 -4.07
C ALA A 36 17.85 -1.25 -3.34
N PHE A 37 16.69 -1.20 -3.98
CA PHE A 37 15.56 -2.03 -3.54
C PHE A 37 15.90 -3.46 -3.89
N SER A 38 16.58 -4.15 -2.98
CA SER A 38 16.93 -5.55 -3.09
C SER A 38 16.80 -6.17 -1.70
N PHE A 39 16.05 -7.27 -1.64
CA PHE A 39 15.78 -8.09 -0.45
C PHE A 39 17.05 -8.32 0.39
N ALA A 40 17.17 -7.66 1.56
CA ALA A 40 17.79 -8.19 2.79
C ALA A 40 17.92 -7.11 3.90
N THR A 41 17.63 -7.56 5.13
CA THR A 41 17.86 -7.01 6.50
C THR A 41 18.97 -5.96 6.68
N SER A 42 18.94 -4.95 7.56
CA SER A 42 18.13 -4.56 8.73
C SER A 42 18.56 -3.15 9.19
N THR A 43 17.66 -2.29 9.72
CA THR A 43 17.81 -1.53 10.99
C THR A 43 16.52 -0.76 11.32
N SER A 44 16.16 -0.84 12.60
CA SER A 44 14.92 -0.56 13.35
C SER A 44 13.98 0.59 12.93
N TYR A 45 12.77 0.19 12.55
CA TYR A 45 11.53 0.74 13.11
C TYR A 45 10.85 -0.40 13.88
N GLN A 46 10.17 -0.13 14.98
CA GLN A 46 9.29 -1.13 15.61
C GLN A 46 8.17 -1.44 14.62
N VAL A 47 8.42 -2.43 13.76
CA VAL A 47 7.39 -3.07 12.98
C VAL A 47 6.59 -3.86 14.00
N ILE A 48 5.44 -3.30 14.39
CA ILE A 48 4.37 -4.10 14.98
C ILE A 48 4.19 -5.26 14.01
N SER A 49 4.54 -6.47 14.47
CA SER A 49 4.44 -7.72 13.72
C SER A 49 3.03 -7.83 13.11
N LYS A 50 2.87 -7.42 11.85
CA LYS A 50 1.60 -7.47 11.14
C LYS A 50 1.70 -8.48 10.01
N GLY A 51 1.35 -9.71 10.37
CA GLY A 51 1.19 -10.84 9.46
C GLY A 51 2.50 -11.35 8.87
N GLU A 52 2.54 -12.63 8.52
CA GLU A 52 3.57 -13.14 7.62
C GLU A 52 3.63 -12.23 6.39
N MET A 53 4.83 -11.81 6.01
CA MET A 53 5.05 -11.05 4.78
C MET A 53 4.51 -11.91 3.62
N LEU A 54 3.38 -11.51 3.03
CA LEU A 54 2.78 -12.25 1.93
C LEU A 54 3.83 -12.38 0.83
N ASN A 55 4.09 -13.61 0.36
CA ASN A 55 4.97 -13.81 -0.78
C ASN A 55 4.33 -13.16 -2.01
N PHE A 56 5.13 -12.47 -2.83
CA PHE A 56 4.64 -11.79 -4.05
C PHE A 56 3.83 -12.73 -4.96
N ARG A 57 4.22 -14.01 -5.07
CA ARG A 57 3.50 -15.03 -5.84
C ARG A 57 2.06 -15.23 -5.36
N ASP A 58 1.80 -14.99 -4.08
CA ASP A 58 0.49 -15.12 -3.48
C ASP A 58 -0.33 -13.83 -3.55
N MET A 59 0.23 -12.71 -4.01
CA MET A 59 -0.46 -11.41 -4.08
C MET A 59 -1.31 -11.22 -5.34
N ASN A 60 -1.26 -12.15 -6.31
CA ASN A 60 -2.09 -12.07 -7.51
C ASN A 60 -3.59 -12.11 -7.16
N GLY A 61 -4.36 -11.22 -7.78
CA GLY A 61 -5.80 -11.09 -7.61
C GLY A 61 -6.22 -9.88 -6.78
N TYR A 62 -7.34 -10.02 -6.06
CA TYR A 62 -7.90 -8.95 -5.24
C TYR A 62 -7.26 -8.91 -3.85
N VAL A 63 -6.93 -7.71 -3.41
CA VAL A 63 -6.32 -7.44 -2.12
C VAL A 63 -6.96 -6.22 -1.47
N ILE A 64 -6.86 -6.13 -0.15
CA ILE A 64 -7.10 -4.94 0.62
C ILE A 64 -5.77 -4.25 0.84
N SER A 65 -5.68 -2.98 0.46
CA SER A 65 -4.48 -2.17 0.65
C SER A 65 -4.81 -0.84 1.32
N VAL A 66 -3.84 -0.26 2.04
CA VAL A 66 -3.97 1.03 2.71
C VAL A 66 -3.21 2.11 1.95
N TYR A 67 -3.91 3.14 1.52
CA TYR A 67 -3.37 4.27 0.80
C TYR A 67 -4.06 5.57 1.21
N ASN A 68 -3.26 6.60 1.51
CA ASN A 68 -3.72 7.87 2.08
C ASN A 68 -4.68 7.70 3.27
N GLU A 69 -4.27 6.88 4.25
CA GLU A 69 -5.03 6.62 5.49
C GLU A 69 -6.41 5.98 5.28
N LYS A 70 -6.70 5.52 4.06
CA LYS A 70 -7.92 4.80 3.70
C LYS A 70 -7.54 3.42 3.20
N TRP A 71 -8.37 2.43 3.48
CA TRP A 71 -8.23 1.14 2.84
C TRP A 71 -9.03 1.07 1.55
N TRP A 72 -8.57 0.26 0.62
CA TRP A 72 -9.10 0.14 -0.73
C TRP A 72 -9.21 -1.33 -1.09
N LEU A 73 -10.27 -1.68 -1.81
CA LEU A 73 -10.27 -2.90 -2.59
C LEU A 73 -9.45 -2.65 -3.85
N SER A 74 -8.45 -3.50 -4.07
CA SER A 74 -7.43 -3.31 -5.08
C SER A 74 -7.26 -4.59 -5.88
N TYR A 75 -6.96 -4.47 -7.17
CA TYR A 75 -6.57 -5.61 -7.99
C TYR A 75 -5.11 -5.47 -8.40
N VAL A 76 -4.31 -6.50 -8.15
CA VAL A 76 -2.87 -6.50 -8.46
C VAL A 76 -2.65 -6.78 -9.94
N LEU A 77 -1.86 -5.91 -10.59
CA LEU A 77 -1.58 -5.92 -12.03
C LEU A 77 -0.18 -6.47 -12.39
N GLY A 78 0.73 -6.65 -11.42
CA GLY A 78 2.11 -7.09 -11.69
C GLY A 78 2.84 -7.64 -10.46
N GLU A 79 3.91 -8.42 -10.72
CA GLU A 79 4.53 -9.33 -9.72
C GLU A 79 5.82 -8.81 -9.07
N ASN A 80 6.50 -7.82 -9.66
CA ASN A 80 7.82 -7.37 -9.17
C ASN A 80 7.76 -6.10 -8.30
N GLU A 81 6.84 -5.21 -8.65
CA GLU A 81 6.48 -4.01 -7.88
C GLU A 81 4.95 -4.04 -7.86
N VAL A 82 4.34 -3.83 -6.68
CA VAL A 82 2.89 -3.99 -6.55
C VAL A 82 2.20 -2.80 -7.20
N LYS A 83 1.92 -2.97 -8.50
CA LYS A 83 1.01 -2.12 -9.24
C LYS A 83 -0.40 -2.59 -8.96
N VAL A 84 -1.24 -1.70 -8.46
CA VAL A 84 -2.65 -1.98 -8.24
C VAL A 84 -3.53 -1.06 -9.04
N THR A 85 -4.74 -1.51 -9.33
CA THR A 85 -5.86 -0.63 -9.66
C THR A 85 -6.82 -0.59 -8.48
N PHE A 86 -7.20 0.61 -8.05
CA PHE A 86 -8.17 0.81 -6.99
C PHE A 86 -9.60 0.69 -7.52
N LEU A 87 -10.44 0.02 -6.73
CA LEU A 87 -11.88 0.02 -6.92
C LEU A 87 -12.52 1.03 -5.97
N HIS A 88 -13.57 1.68 -6.44
CA HIS A 88 -14.26 2.75 -5.74
C HIS A 88 -15.61 2.29 -5.16
N PRO A 89 -16.03 2.86 -4.02
CA PRO A 89 -15.31 3.86 -3.21
C PRO A 89 -14.26 3.22 -2.28
N SER A 90 -13.39 4.05 -1.68
CA SER A 90 -12.51 3.64 -0.58
C SER A 90 -13.30 3.26 0.67
N GLY A 91 -12.74 2.38 1.51
CA GLY A 91 -13.23 2.14 2.87
C GLY A 91 -14.43 1.19 2.93
N PRO A 92 -15.11 1.11 4.10
CA PRO A 92 -16.23 0.20 4.26
C PRO A 92 -17.37 0.62 3.33
N SER A 93 -17.50 -0.14 2.26
CA SER A 93 -18.56 0.02 1.26
C SER A 93 -19.33 -1.29 1.12
N PRO A 94 -20.65 -1.23 0.84
CA PRO A 94 -21.42 -2.41 0.48
C PRO A 94 -20.85 -3.12 -0.75
N SER A 95 -20.37 -2.35 -1.73
CA SER A 95 -19.85 -2.81 -3.01
C SER A 95 -18.80 -1.86 -3.59
N PHE A 96 -17.98 -2.37 -4.50
CA PHE A 96 -16.88 -1.67 -5.13
C PHE A 96 -16.95 -1.83 -6.65
N SER A 97 -16.50 -0.83 -7.40
CA SER A 97 -16.53 -0.85 -8.86
C SER A 97 -15.26 -0.26 -9.43
N TYR A 98 -14.89 -0.68 -10.63
CA TYR A 98 -13.83 0.01 -11.36
C TYR A 98 -14.29 1.43 -11.68
N PRO A 99 -13.44 2.45 -11.43
CA PRO A 99 -13.75 3.82 -11.82
C PRO A 99 -13.77 3.93 -13.36
N LEU A 100 -14.46 4.95 -13.88
CA LEU A 100 -14.51 5.22 -15.33
C LEU A 100 -13.12 5.44 -15.93
N THR A 101 -12.26 6.14 -15.19
CA THR A 101 -10.84 6.29 -15.49
C THR A 101 -10.07 5.39 -14.53
N PRO A 102 -9.26 4.43 -15.02
CA PRO A 102 -8.50 3.53 -14.14
C PRO A 102 -7.62 4.31 -13.15
N ASP A 103 -7.83 4.04 -11.86
CA ASP A 103 -7.01 4.59 -10.78
C ASP A 103 -5.89 3.60 -10.46
N VAL A 104 -4.78 3.74 -11.19
CA VAL A 104 -3.66 2.79 -11.16
C VAL A 104 -2.47 3.43 -10.46
N LEU A 105 -1.99 2.77 -9.40
CA LEU A 105 -0.92 3.27 -8.56
C LEU A 105 0.07 2.16 -8.20
N TRP A 106 1.31 2.56 -7.98
CA TRP A 106 2.33 1.71 -7.39
C TRP A 106 2.29 1.91 -5.88
N ILE A 107 2.15 0.82 -5.14
CA ILE A 107 2.15 0.84 -3.67
C ILE A 107 3.24 -0.09 -3.12
N PRO A 108 3.83 0.23 -1.97
CA PRO A 108 4.66 -0.70 -1.23
C PRO A 108 3.91 -1.98 -0.86
N ASN A 109 4.59 -3.13 -0.86
CA ASN A 109 4.00 -4.39 -0.36
C ASN A 109 3.47 -4.30 1.07
N SER A 110 4.13 -3.49 1.91
CA SER A 110 3.71 -3.25 3.29
C SER A 110 2.34 -2.56 3.39
N ASP A 111 1.88 -1.94 2.31
CA ASP A 111 0.55 -1.34 2.24
C ASP A 111 -0.52 -2.37 1.86
N ILE A 112 -0.16 -3.60 1.42
CA ILE A 112 -1.12 -4.69 1.27
C ILE A 112 -1.35 -5.36 2.62
N ILE A 113 -2.62 -5.43 3.03
CA ILE A 113 -3.01 -5.90 4.35
C ILE A 113 -3.61 -7.30 4.31
N TYR A 114 -4.40 -7.60 3.28
CA TYR A 114 -5.19 -8.83 3.24
C TYR A 114 -5.51 -9.25 1.80
N LYS A 115 -5.38 -10.54 1.49
CA LYS A 115 -5.87 -11.10 0.22
C LYS A 115 -7.34 -11.47 0.35
N THR A 116 -8.15 -11.10 -0.63
CA THR A 116 -9.61 -11.28 -0.63
C THR A 116 -10.08 -11.85 -1.96
N ASN A 117 -11.24 -12.51 -1.97
CA ASN A 117 -11.91 -12.93 -3.20
C ASN A 117 -13.33 -12.34 -3.23
N PRO A 118 -13.50 -11.11 -3.75
CA PRO A 118 -14.82 -10.51 -3.88
C PRO A 118 -15.68 -11.31 -4.86
N ILE A 119 -16.98 -11.30 -4.61
CA ILE A 119 -18.00 -11.89 -5.47
C ILE A 119 -18.48 -10.81 -6.44
N THR A 120 -18.79 -11.19 -7.68
CA THR A 120 -19.27 -10.25 -8.70
C THR A 120 -20.67 -10.62 -9.19
N PRO A 121 -21.76 -10.31 -8.44
CA PRO A 121 -23.11 -10.81 -8.76
C PRO A 121 -23.60 -10.44 -10.16
N THR A 122 -23.23 -9.26 -10.65
CA THR A 122 -23.65 -8.72 -11.95
C THR A 122 -22.49 -8.53 -12.94
N GLY A 123 -21.28 -8.96 -12.57
CA GLY A 123 -20.05 -8.72 -13.34
C GLY A 123 -19.52 -7.27 -13.32
N ARG A 124 -20.31 -6.30 -12.82
CA ARG A 124 -19.93 -4.87 -12.79
C ARG A 124 -19.51 -4.37 -11.42
N VAL A 125 -20.02 -5.00 -10.36
CA VAL A 125 -19.76 -4.62 -8.97
C VAL A 125 -19.18 -5.79 -8.20
N ASN A 126 -18.19 -5.49 -7.38
CA ASN A 126 -17.48 -6.42 -6.51
C ASN A 126 -18.01 -6.26 -5.09
N VAL A 127 -18.41 -7.36 -4.48
CA VAL A 127 -18.97 -7.41 -3.13
C VAL A 127 -18.11 -8.34 -2.30
N LEU A 128 -17.60 -7.82 -1.18
CA LEU A 128 -16.87 -8.65 -0.23
C LEU A 128 -17.84 -9.56 0.53
N PRO A 129 -17.51 -10.86 0.72
CA PRO A 129 -18.25 -11.75 1.62
C PRO A 129 -18.34 -11.17 3.05
N VAL A 130 -19.40 -11.53 3.78
CA VAL A 130 -19.68 -10.97 5.11
C VAL A 130 -18.54 -11.29 6.09
N GLU A 131 -18.00 -12.50 5.99
CA GLU A 131 -16.90 -13.00 6.81
C GLU A 131 -15.61 -12.22 6.55
N GLU A 132 -15.33 -11.90 5.28
CA GLU A 132 -14.17 -11.09 4.90
C GLU A 132 -14.33 -9.64 5.35
N LYS A 133 -15.52 -9.04 5.21
CA LYS A 133 -15.81 -7.69 5.73
C LYS A 133 -15.55 -7.60 7.22
N LYS A 134 -15.97 -8.61 8.00
CA LYS A 134 -15.73 -8.67 9.44
C LYS A 134 -14.24 -8.75 9.76
N LYS A 135 -13.50 -9.66 9.11
CA LYS A 135 -12.05 -9.78 9.28
C LYS A 135 -11.30 -8.50 8.94
N ILE A 136 -11.65 -7.85 7.82
CA ILE A 136 -11.04 -6.59 7.41
C ILE A 136 -11.31 -5.50 8.45
N SER A 137 -12.54 -5.41 8.97
CA SER A 137 -12.86 -4.46 10.04
C SER A 137 -12.04 -4.71 11.31
N GLU A 138 -11.89 -5.98 11.72
CA GLU A 138 -11.07 -6.34 12.88
C GLU A 138 -9.60 -5.97 12.67
N ILE A 139 -9.05 -6.25 11.48
CA ILE A 139 -7.67 -5.90 11.13
C ILE A 139 -7.46 -4.38 11.11
N MET A 140 -8.40 -3.63 10.53
CA MET A 140 -8.30 -2.16 10.44
C MET A 140 -8.40 -1.48 11.81
N ASN A 141 -9.10 -2.08 12.78
CA ASN A 141 -9.15 -1.58 14.16
C ASN A 141 -7.82 -1.77 14.92
N LEU A 142 -6.86 -2.52 14.36
CA LEU A 142 -5.51 -2.67 14.93
C LEU A 142 -4.52 -1.61 14.41
N PHE A 143 -4.97 -0.67 13.58
CA PHE A 143 -4.19 0.48 13.08
C PHE A 143 -4.74 1.77 13.68
#